data_AF-A0A6C0CT07-F1
#
_entry.id   AF-A0A6C0CT07-F1
#
_cell.length_a   1.000
_cell.length_b   1.000
_cell.length_c   1.000
_cell.angle_alpha   90.00
_cell.angle_beta   90.00
_cell.angle_gamma   90.00
#
_symmetry.space_group_name_H-M   'P 1'
#
loop_
_entity.id
_entity.type
_entity.pdbx_description
1 polymer ?
#
loop_
_entity_poly.entity_id
_entity_poly.type
_entity_poly.pdbx_seq_one_letter_code
_entity_poly.pdbx_strand_id
1 'polypeptide(L)'
;MDLMGIDLGELLKRAIKYLVEGLMVAIAAFAIPKRSLNLDEIALIALTAAATFSILDTYLPSMAVNARSGAGLGIGANLVGFPRM
;
A
#
# COMPACT_ATOMS: atom_id res chain seq x y z
N MET A 1 -10.43 26.17 7.68
CA MET A 1 -10.67 27.17 6.62
C MET A 1 -10.46 26.44 5.31
N ASP A 2 -11.55 25.80 4.85
CA ASP A 2 -11.62 25.07 3.58
C ASP A 2 -11.63 26.07 2.43
N LEU A 3 -10.55 26.09 1.65
CA LEU A 3 -10.48 26.75 0.36
C LEU A 3 -9.87 25.72 -0.60
N MET A 4 -10.73 25.19 -1.48
CA MET A 4 -10.53 23.99 -2.31
C MET A 4 -10.45 22.70 -1.49
N GLY A 5 -11.11 21.62 -1.95
CA GLY A 5 -11.22 20.32 -1.27
C GLY A 5 -9.91 19.52 -1.18
N ILE A 6 -8.79 20.20 -0.93
CA ILE A 6 -7.48 19.63 -0.61
C ILE A 6 -7.17 20.06 0.81
N ASP A 7 -7.37 19.15 1.76
CA ASP A 7 -6.83 19.33 3.10
C ASP A 7 -5.30 19.15 3.02
N LEU A 8 -4.59 20.28 2.99
CA LEU A 8 -3.11 20.32 2.97
C LEU A 8 -2.50 19.52 4.13
N GLY A 9 -3.19 19.44 5.28
CA GLY A 9 -2.76 18.66 6.43
C GLY A 9 -2.86 17.16 6.18
N GLU A 10 -3.91 16.72 5.51
CA GLU A 10 -4.05 15.31 5.11
C GLU A 10 -3.05 14.94 4.00
N LEU A 11 -2.87 15.81 3.00
CA LEU A 11 -1.91 15.60 1.92
C LEU A 11 -0.48 15.48 2.48
N LEU A 12 -0.09 16.36 3.41
CA LEU A 12 1.22 16.31 4.05
C LEU A 12 1.41 15.02 4.86
N LYS A 13 0.39 14.58 5.62
CA LYS A 13 0.45 13.31 6.36
C LYS A 13 0.66 12.12 5.41
N ARG A 14 -0.06 12.08 4.28
CA ARG A 14 0.09 11.03 3.26
C ARG A 14 1.48 11.09 2.62
N ALA A 15 1.98 12.28 2.28
CA ALA A 15 3.32 12.45 1.72
C ALA A 15 4.41 11.94 2.66
N ILE A 16 4.35 12.28 3.96
CA ILE A 16 5.30 11.79 4.96
C ILE A 16 5.21 10.26 5.08
N LYS A 17 4.00 9.69 5.12
CA LYS A 17 3.79 8.24 5.20
C LYS A 17 4.49 7.51 4.05
N TYR A 18 4.23 7.91 2.80
CA TYR A 18 4.79 7.24 1.61
C TYR A 18 6.30 7.41 1.49
N LEU A 19 6.85 8.55 1.97
CA LEU A 19 8.30 8.74 2.07
C LEU A 19 8.94 7.76 3.06
N VAL A 20 8.31 7.56 4.23
CA VAL A 20 8.80 6.60 5.24
C VAL A 20 8.74 5.17 4.72
N GLU A 21 7.69 4.81 4.00
CA GLU A 21 7.54 3.50 3.36
C GLU A 21 8.63 3.25 2.30
N GLY A 22 8.87 4.22 1.41
CA GLY A 22 9.95 4.15 0.42
C GLY A 22 11.34 4.04 1.08
N LEU A 23 11.56 4.74 2.19
CA LEU A 23 12.78 4.63 3.00
C LEU A 23 12.98 3.23 3.57
N MET A 24 11.90 2.58 4.01
CA MET A 24 11.97 1.21 4.53
C MET A 24 12.39 0.21 3.44
N VAL A 25 11.89 0.40 2.22
CA VAL A 25 12.32 -0.40 1.05
C VAL A 25 13.78 -0.11 0.68
N ALA A 26 14.22 1.16 0.77
CA ALA A 26 15.60 1.54 0.54
C ALA A 26 16.57 0.81 1.49
N ILE A 27 16.20 0.71 2.78
CA ILE A 27 16.98 -0.02 3.78
C ILE A 27 17.04 -1.51 3.43
N ALA A 28 15.93 -2.11 3.00
CA ALA A 28 15.92 -3.50 2.56
C ALA A 28 16.80 -3.73 1.33
N ALA A 29 16.73 -2.83 0.34
CA ALA A 29 17.56 -2.87 -0.86
C ALA A 29 19.05 -2.67 -0.54
N PHE A 30 19.38 -1.95 0.53
CA PHE A 30 20.77 -1.82 1.00
C PHE A 30 21.26 -3.04 1.79
N ALA A 31 20.43 -3.61 2.66
CA ALA A 31 20.85 -4.62 3.64
C ALA A 31 20.79 -6.07 3.14
N ILE A 32 19.91 -6.39 2.19
CA ILE A 32 19.69 -7.77 1.72
C ILE A 32 20.70 -8.26 0.68
N PRO A 33 21.11 -7.47 -0.34
CA PRO A 33 21.87 -8.03 -1.45
C PRO A 33 23.32 -8.31 -1.07
N LYS A 34 23.83 -9.46 -1.54
CA LYS A 34 25.23 -9.87 -1.37
C LYS A 34 26.22 -9.02 -2.19
N ARG A 35 25.72 -8.31 -3.20
CA ARG A 35 26.47 -7.34 -4.02
C ARG A 35 25.91 -5.97 -3.74
N SER A 36 26.78 -5.03 -3.36
CA SER A 36 26.39 -3.65 -3.09
C SER A 36 25.78 -3.02 -4.34
N LEU A 37 24.53 -2.57 -4.22
CA LEU A 37 23.88 -1.71 -5.20
C LEU A 37 24.43 -0.29 -5.06
N ASN A 38 24.41 0.48 -6.14
CA ASN A 38 24.78 1.89 -6.08
C ASN A 38 23.73 2.68 -5.29
N LEU A 39 24.15 3.75 -4.60
CA LEU A 39 23.22 4.62 -3.87
C LEU A 39 22.15 5.22 -4.79
N ASP A 40 22.51 5.51 -6.05
CA ASP A 40 21.58 5.99 -7.07
C ASP A 40 20.49 4.96 -7.39
N GLU A 41 20.84 3.67 -7.48
CA GLU A 41 19.88 2.59 -7.73
C GLU A 41 18.94 2.42 -6.54
N ILE A 42 19.48 2.46 -5.32
CA ILE A 42 18.68 2.36 -4.09
C ILE A 42 17.71 3.54 -3.98
N ALA A 43 18.14 4.76 -4.30
CA ALA A 43 17.28 5.94 -4.33
C ALA A 43 16.15 5.80 -5.36
N LEU A 44 16.45 5.23 -6.54
CA LEU A 44 15.46 5.00 -7.59
C LEU A 44 14.45 3.91 -7.19
N ILE A 45 14.90 2.84 -6.53
CA ILE A 45 14.04 1.81 -5.94
C ILE A 45 13.13 2.41 -4.87
N ALA A 46 13.68 3.24 -3.97
CA ALA A 46 12.90 3.89 -2.92
C ALA A 46 11.80 4.80 -3.49
N LEU A 47 12.12 5.59 -4.52
CA LEU A 47 11.17 6.51 -5.17
C LEU A 47 10.06 5.75 -5.89
N THR A 48 10.41 4.71 -6.64
CA THR A 48 9.44 3.87 -7.34
C THR A 48 8.54 3.10 -6.38
N ALA A 49 9.09 2.60 -5.27
CA ALA A 49 8.35 1.97 -4.19
C ALA A 49 7.38 2.94 -3.51
N ALA A 50 7.81 4.16 -3.18
CA ALA A 50 6.94 5.19 -2.60
C ALA A 50 5.77 5.52 -3.54
N ALA A 51 6.01 5.61 -4.85
CA ALA A 51 4.96 5.83 -5.84
C ALA A 51 3.98 4.65 -5.91
N THR A 52 4.47 3.41 -5.89
CA THR A 52 3.60 2.21 -5.92
C THR A 52 2.79 2.05 -4.65
N PHE A 53 3.39 2.25 -3.46
CA PHE A 53 2.67 2.21 -2.18
C PHE A 53 1.65 3.33 -2.05
N SER A 54 1.98 4.54 -2.51
CA SER A 54 1.01 5.65 -2.57
C SER A 54 -0.24 5.30 -3.37
N ILE A 55 -0.06 4.64 -4.52
CA ILE A 55 -1.19 4.15 -5.33
C ILE A 55 -1.94 3.05 -4.56
N LEU A 56 -1.23 2.04 -4.08
CA LEU A 56 -1.81 0.91 -3.36
C LEU A 56 -2.68 1.40 -2.18
N ASP A 57 -2.15 2.27 -1.34
CA ASP A 57 -2.85 2.82 -0.16
C ASP A 57 -4.10 3.63 -0.49
N THR A 58 -4.11 4.28 -1.65
CA THR A 58 -5.28 5.03 -2.12
C THR A 58 -6.41 4.07 -2.55
N TYR A 59 -6.07 2.91 -3.13
CA TYR A 59 -7.04 1.93 -3.63
C TYR A 59 -7.34 0.79 -2.63
N LEU A 60 -6.54 0.60 -1.59
CA LEU A 60 -6.75 -0.43 -0.58
C LEU A 60 -8.15 -0.37 0.08
N PRO A 61 -8.72 0.79 0.45
CA PRO A 61 -10.03 0.83 1.10
C PRO A 61 -11.16 0.27 0.22
N SER A 62 -11.19 0.62 -1.06
CA SER A 62 -12.22 0.16 -1.99
C SER A 62 -12.08 -1.33 -2.35
N MET A 63 -10.85 -1.84 -2.40
CA MET A 63 -10.59 -3.26 -2.64
C MET A 63 -10.86 -4.12 -1.39
N ALA A 64 -10.51 -3.63 -0.20
CA ALA A 64 -10.64 -4.37 1.06
C ALA A 64 -12.09 -4.64 1.47
N VAL A 65 -13.03 -3.78 1.11
CA VAL A 65 -14.47 -4.00 1.38
C VAL A 65 -14.98 -5.18 0.57
N ASN A 66 -14.73 -5.19 -0.75
CA ASN A 66 -15.17 -6.28 -1.62
C ASN A 66 -14.49 -7.60 -1.28
N ALA A 67 -13.20 -7.59 -0.95
CA ALA A 67 -12.47 -8.79 -0.54
C ALA A 67 -13.05 -9.38 0.76
N ARG A 68 -13.35 -8.54 1.76
CA ARG A 68 -13.98 -9.01 3.02
C ARG A 68 -15.40 -9.50 2.81
N SER A 69 -16.20 -8.82 2.00
CA SER A 69 -17.57 -9.26 1.68
C SER A 69 -17.58 -10.58 0.91
N GLY A 70 -16.68 -10.75 -0.07
CA GLY A 70 -16.53 -12.01 -0.81
C GLY A 70 -16.04 -13.16 0.06
N ALA A 71 -15.04 -12.93 0.92
CA ALA A 71 -14.57 -13.91 1.89
C ALA A 71 -15.65 -14.26 2.92
N GLY A 72 -16.39 -13.27 3.43
CA GLY A 72 -17.50 -13.46 4.35
C GLY A 72 -18.65 -14.26 3.75
N LEU A 73 -19.02 -13.97 2.49
CA LEU A 73 -19.98 -14.76 1.74
C LEU A 73 -19.49 -16.21 1.55
N GLY A 74 -18.24 -16.40 1.14
CA GLY A 74 -17.66 -17.72 0.93
C GLY A 74 -17.62 -18.57 2.21
N ILE A 75 -17.16 -17.99 3.31
CA ILE A 75 -17.13 -18.64 4.62
C ILE A 75 -18.56 -18.93 5.10
N GLY A 76 -19.46 -17.95 5.04
CA GLY A 76 -20.86 -18.11 5.46
C GLY A 76 -21.62 -19.16 4.62
N ALA A 77 -21.41 -19.16 3.31
CA ALA A 77 -21.97 -20.16 2.39
C ALA A 77 -21.51 -21.57 2.74
N ASN A 78 -20.20 -21.75 2.99
CA ASN A 78 -19.64 -23.05 3.37
C ASN A 78 -20.22 -23.56 4.71
N LEU A 79 -20.41 -22.67 5.69
CA LEU A 79 -20.99 -23.02 7.00
C LEU A 79 -22.45 -23.52 6.93
N VAL A 80 -23.24 -23.03 5.97
CA VAL A 80 -24.63 -23.45 5.77
C VAL A 80 -24.78 -24.55 4.71
N GLY A 81 -23.66 -25.05 4.16
CA GLY A 81 -23.65 -26.07 3.11
C GLY A 81 -24.12 -25.57 1.74
N PHE A 82 -24.03 -24.27 1.48
CA PHE A 82 -24.31 -23.65 0.20
C PHE A 82 -23.02 -23.54 -0.66
N PRO A 83 -23.07 -23.75 -1.98
CA PRO A 83 -24.20 -24.22 -2.77
C PRO A 83 -24.38 -25.74 -2.62
N ARG A 84 -25.61 -26.16 -2.34
CA ARG A 84 -25.98 -27.58 -2.41
C ARG A 84 -26.11 -27.92 -3.89
N MET A 85 -25.23 -28.78 -4.41
CA MET A 85 -25.46 -29.44 -5.70
C MET A 85 -26.65 -30.39 -5.57
#